data_AF-A0A1F2QEL7-F1
#
_entry.id   AF-A0A1F2QEL7-F1
#
_cell.length_a   1.000
_cell.length_b   1.000
_cell.length_c   1.000
_cell.angle_alpha   90.00
_cell.angle_beta   90.00
_cell.angle_gamma   90.00
#
_symmetry.space_group_name_H-M   'P 1'
#
loop_
_entity.id
_entity.type
_entity.pdbx_description
1 polymer ?
#
loop_
_entity_poly.entity_id
_entity_poly.type
_entity_poly.pdbx_seq_one_letter_code
_entity_poly.pdbx_strand_id
1 'polypeptide(L)'
;GQKAADLWWSSWLVGYSAATVGQVAAYTSSGDEKQRQDMRVGSITTALGAAAQLAFPQDAGWFAARLRAMPGDTPEARRVKLAAAEGYLRKAAAQESFGRSWKTQAIATAVNLAAGLTIWLHYDRPARDGLVAFAIGQAISEAQIFSQPMRAVRDLREYEQRSDFGAVGMAADPGRTWYVGVTPGGFVVGCRF
;
A
#
# COMPACT_ATOMS: atom_id res chain seq x y z
N GLY A 1 7.28 3.12 -12.02
CA GLY A 1 6.47 2.53 -10.94
C GLY A 1 7.37 1.70 -10.07
N GLN A 2 7.75 0.52 -10.56
CA GLN A 2 8.63 -0.46 -9.94
C GLN A 2 9.76 0.12 -9.07
N LYS A 3 10.76 0.81 -9.66
CA LYS A 3 11.92 1.32 -8.90
C LYS A 3 11.56 2.22 -7.70
N ALA A 4 10.50 3.02 -7.82
CA ALA A 4 10.06 3.90 -6.74
C ALA A 4 9.34 3.13 -5.62
N ALA A 5 8.53 2.12 -5.98
CA ALA A 5 7.88 1.24 -5.01
C ALA A 5 8.90 0.35 -4.27
N ASP A 6 9.85 -0.22 -5.01
CA ASP A 6 10.93 -1.04 -4.43
C ASP A 6 11.81 -0.20 -3.49
N LEU A 7 12.22 1.00 -3.93
CA LEU A 7 12.99 1.92 -3.10
C LEU A 7 12.22 2.35 -1.84
N TRP A 8 10.96 2.77 -1.99
CA TRP A 8 10.12 3.15 -0.85
C TRP A 8 10.00 2.00 0.14
N TRP A 9 9.70 0.79 -0.33
CA TRP A 9 9.52 -0.38 0.53
C TRP A 9 10.81 -0.73 1.27
N SER A 10 11.95 -0.77 0.57
CA SER A 10 13.25 -1.07 1.16
C SER A 10 13.71 0.02 2.12
N SER A 11 13.48 1.30 1.81
CA SER A 11 13.83 2.42 2.69
C SER A 11 13.08 2.35 4.02
N TRP A 12 11.77 2.09 4.00
CA TRP A 12 11.00 1.94 5.23
C TRP A 12 11.38 0.69 6.01
N LEU A 13 11.60 -0.44 5.34
CA LEU A 13 12.05 -1.66 6.01
C LEU A 13 13.39 -1.44 6.72
N VAL A 14 14.40 -0.92 5.99
CA VAL A 14 15.73 -0.63 6.56
C VAL A 14 15.61 0.39 7.69
N GLY A 15 14.80 1.42 7.53
CA GLY A 15 14.57 2.43 8.56
C GLY A 15 14.00 1.83 9.85
N TYR A 16 12.93 1.03 9.75
CA TYR A 16 12.35 0.35 10.91
C TYR A 16 13.30 -0.67 11.54
N SER A 17 14.01 -1.46 10.75
CA SER A 17 14.99 -2.42 11.26
C SER A 17 16.14 -1.73 11.98
N ALA A 18 16.72 -0.67 11.40
CA ALA A 18 17.79 0.10 12.01
C ALA A 18 17.33 0.80 13.30
N ALA A 19 16.13 1.39 13.30
CA ALA A 19 15.55 2.00 14.48
C ALA A 19 15.33 0.98 15.60
N THR A 20 14.80 -0.21 15.26
CA THR A 20 14.61 -1.30 16.23
C THR A 20 15.92 -1.70 16.90
N VAL A 21 16.96 -1.97 16.09
CA VAL A 21 18.28 -2.36 16.61
C VAL A 21 18.88 -1.24 17.46
N GLY A 22 18.83 0.01 16.97
CA GLY A 22 19.35 1.18 17.69
C GLY A 22 18.65 1.42 19.02
N GLN A 23 17.32 1.27 19.06
CA GLN A 23 16.54 1.43 20.29
C GLN A 23 16.78 0.29 21.28
N VAL A 24 16.93 -0.96 20.81
CA VAL A 24 17.32 -2.08 21.69
C VAL A 24 18.71 -1.82 22.29
N ALA A 25 19.68 -1.38 21.49
CA ALA A 25 21.01 -1.05 21.98
C ALA A 25 20.96 0.07 23.04
N ALA A 26 20.27 1.17 22.74
CA ALA A 26 20.08 2.29 23.66
C ALA A 26 19.34 1.88 24.95
N TYR A 27 18.36 1.00 24.86
CA TYR A 27 17.67 0.42 26.03
C TYR A 27 18.64 -0.33 26.95
N THR A 28 19.56 -1.12 26.38
CA THR A 28 20.53 -1.90 27.16
C THR A 28 21.67 -1.07 27.75
N SER A 29 22.03 0.05 27.11
CA SER A 29 23.15 0.90 27.54
C SER A 29 22.74 2.10 28.38
N SER A 30 21.45 2.45 28.42
CA SER A 30 20.97 3.63 29.14
C SER A 30 20.95 3.40 30.66
N GLY A 31 21.53 4.34 31.41
CA GLY A 31 21.37 4.43 32.87
C GLY A 31 20.13 5.20 33.32
N ASP A 32 19.47 5.92 32.41
CA ASP A 32 18.22 6.63 32.70
C ASP A 32 17.00 5.75 32.41
N GLU A 33 16.18 5.52 33.44
CA GLU A 33 14.98 4.69 33.37
C GLU A 33 13.94 5.28 32.41
N LYS A 34 13.82 6.61 32.36
CA LYS A 34 12.88 7.28 31.46
C LYS A 34 13.25 6.98 30.00
N GLN A 35 14.51 7.13 29.67
CA GLN A 35 15.04 6.78 28.35
C GLN A 35 14.88 5.28 28.05
N ARG A 36 15.10 4.39 29.02
CA ARG A 36 14.89 2.94 28.82
C ARG A 36 13.45 2.61 28.44
N GLN A 37 12.48 3.22 29.13
CA GLN A 37 11.06 3.03 28.83
C GLN A 37 10.71 3.52 27.41
N ASP A 38 11.19 4.70 27.01
CA ASP A 38 10.99 5.24 25.66
C ASP A 38 11.60 4.32 24.59
N MET A 39 12.81 3.82 24.82
CA MET A 39 13.50 2.92 23.87
C MET A 39 12.83 1.54 23.80
N ARG A 40 12.28 1.04 24.90
CA ARG A 40 11.52 -0.22 24.91
C ARG A 40 10.23 -0.10 24.10
N VAL A 41 9.42 0.93 24.35
CA VAL A 41 8.18 1.15 23.58
C VAL A 41 8.51 1.40 22.13
N GLY A 42 9.49 2.26 21.86
CA GLY A 42 9.96 2.56 20.51
C GLY A 42 10.38 1.31 19.75
N SER A 43 11.24 0.46 20.34
CA SER A 43 11.73 -0.75 19.66
C SER A 43 10.61 -1.73 19.31
N ILE A 44 9.59 -1.86 20.17
CA ILE A 44 8.41 -2.67 19.89
C ILE A 44 7.63 -2.07 18.72
N THR A 45 7.36 -0.77 18.75
CA THR A 45 6.61 -0.08 17.69
C THR A 45 7.33 -0.14 16.34
N THR A 46 8.65 0.06 16.30
CA THR A 46 9.43 -0.04 15.05
C THR A 46 9.55 -1.49 14.56
N ALA A 47 9.64 -2.46 15.48
CA ALA A 47 9.63 -3.88 15.11
C ALA A 47 8.29 -4.27 14.47
N LEU A 48 7.16 -3.76 15.01
CA LEU A 48 5.85 -3.93 14.40
C LEU A 48 5.79 -3.29 13.01
N GLY A 49 6.37 -2.09 12.83
CA GLY A 49 6.49 -1.45 11.52
C GLY A 49 7.26 -2.32 10.51
N ALA A 50 8.42 -2.86 10.90
CA ALA A 50 9.19 -3.78 10.05
C ALA A 50 8.41 -5.07 9.73
N ALA A 51 7.76 -5.66 10.73
CA ALA A 51 6.96 -6.88 10.55
C ALA A 51 5.78 -6.64 9.59
N ALA A 52 5.09 -5.51 9.70
CA ALA A 52 4.03 -5.12 8.77
C ALA A 52 4.59 -4.95 7.34
N GLN A 53 5.77 -4.32 7.19
CA GLN A 53 6.42 -4.16 5.90
C GLN A 53 6.75 -5.50 5.23
N LEU A 54 7.14 -6.50 6.01
CA LEU A 54 7.43 -7.86 5.54
C LEU A 54 6.15 -8.68 5.25
N ALA A 55 5.10 -8.50 6.05
CA ALA A 55 3.82 -9.17 5.85
C ALA A 55 3.07 -8.66 4.61
N PHE A 56 3.30 -7.40 4.24
CA PHE A 56 2.68 -6.74 3.08
C PHE A 56 3.75 -6.24 2.10
N PRO A 57 4.45 -7.15 1.40
CA PRO A 57 5.46 -6.77 0.42
C PRO A 57 4.85 -5.98 -0.75
N GLN A 58 5.58 -4.99 -1.24
CA GLN A 58 5.24 -4.31 -2.50
C GLN A 58 5.84 -5.12 -3.65
N ASP A 59 5.01 -5.88 -4.36
CA ASP A 59 5.45 -6.90 -5.33
C ASP A 59 5.76 -6.33 -6.74
N ALA A 60 5.81 -5.01 -6.90
CA ALA A 60 6.03 -4.36 -8.19
C ALA A 60 7.32 -4.83 -8.88
N GLY A 61 8.37 -5.07 -8.09
CA GLY A 61 9.63 -5.68 -8.52
C GLY A 61 9.47 -7.07 -9.14
N TRP A 62 8.78 -7.94 -8.40
CA TRP A 62 8.58 -9.35 -8.73
C TRP A 62 7.65 -9.53 -9.95
N PHE A 63 6.56 -8.75 -10.03
CA PHE A 63 5.65 -8.77 -11.17
C PHE A 63 6.36 -8.46 -12.50
N ALA A 64 7.21 -7.43 -12.51
CA ALA A 64 7.95 -7.06 -13.71
C ALA A 64 8.96 -8.13 -14.14
N ALA A 65 9.66 -8.76 -13.19
CA ALA A 65 10.58 -9.85 -13.47
C ALA A 65 9.84 -11.06 -14.08
N ARG A 66 8.69 -11.43 -13.50
CA ARG A 66 7.89 -12.55 -13.97
C ARG A 66 7.32 -12.30 -15.37
N LEU A 67 6.84 -11.09 -15.64
CA LEU A 67 6.37 -10.70 -16.98
C LEU A 67 7.50 -10.74 -18.03
N ARG A 68 8.71 -10.29 -17.69
CA ARG A 68 9.85 -10.35 -18.62
C ARG A 68 10.21 -11.78 -18.99
N ALA A 69 10.09 -12.72 -18.04
CA ALA A 69 10.37 -14.14 -18.25
C ALA A 69 9.29 -14.87 -19.08
N MET A 70 8.10 -14.29 -19.26
CA MET A 70 7.03 -14.93 -20.05
C MET A 70 7.31 -14.83 -21.57
N PRO A 71 7.03 -15.90 -22.34
CA PRO A 71 7.15 -15.89 -23.79
C PRO A 71 6.21 -14.87 -24.45
N GLY A 72 6.58 -14.42 -25.64
CA GLY A 72 5.84 -13.40 -26.41
C GLY A 72 6.17 -13.41 -27.89
N ASP A 73 6.73 -14.53 -28.34
CA ASP A 73 7.11 -14.85 -29.71
C ASP A 73 5.88 -15.12 -30.59
N THR A 74 4.88 -15.83 -30.07
CA THR A 74 3.62 -16.10 -30.78
C THR A 74 2.48 -15.13 -30.39
N PRO A 75 1.49 -14.90 -31.27
CA PRO A 75 0.30 -14.13 -30.93
C PRO A 75 -0.43 -14.66 -29.69
N GLU A 76 -0.52 -15.98 -29.54
CA GLU A 76 -1.14 -16.64 -28.39
C GLU A 76 -0.34 -16.38 -27.11
N ALA A 77 0.99 -16.51 -27.17
CA ALA A 77 1.86 -16.20 -26.03
C ALA A 77 1.75 -14.73 -25.60
N ARG A 78 1.62 -13.81 -26.56
CA ARG A 78 1.38 -12.38 -26.28
C ARG A 78 0.06 -12.15 -25.56
N ARG A 79 -1.02 -12.84 -25.93
CA ARG A 79 -2.33 -12.73 -25.25
C ARG A 79 -2.24 -13.23 -23.81
N VAL A 80 -1.58 -14.36 -23.58
CA VAL A 80 -1.36 -14.90 -22.21
C VAL A 80 -0.52 -13.94 -21.37
N LYS A 81 0.56 -13.39 -21.95
CA LYS A 81 1.41 -12.39 -21.31
C LYS A 81 0.67 -11.11 -20.96
N LEU A 82 -0.22 -10.64 -21.84
CA LEU A 82 -1.08 -9.49 -21.58
C LEU A 82 -2.04 -9.74 -20.42
N ALA A 83 -2.75 -10.88 -20.42
CA ALA A 83 -3.66 -11.23 -19.34
C ALA A 83 -2.95 -11.30 -17.96
N ALA A 84 -1.74 -11.86 -17.92
CA ALA A 84 -0.92 -11.85 -16.72
C ALA A 84 -0.50 -10.43 -16.30
N ALA A 85 -0.15 -9.58 -17.26
CA ALA A 85 0.24 -8.19 -17.00
C ALA A 85 -0.90 -7.39 -16.37
N GLU A 86 -2.12 -7.53 -16.89
CA GLU A 86 -3.29 -6.90 -16.30
C GLU A 86 -3.59 -7.43 -14.90
N GLY A 87 -3.48 -8.74 -14.69
CA GLY A 87 -3.67 -9.35 -13.37
C GLY A 87 -2.69 -8.79 -12.34
N TYR A 88 -1.42 -8.63 -12.72
CA TYR A 88 -0.42 -8.01 -11.85
C TYR A 88 -0.66 -6.52 -11.63
N LEU A 89 -1.08 -5.78 -12.66
CA LEU A 89 -1.42 -4.37 -12.55
C LEU A 89 -2.58 -4.14 -11.57
N ARG A 90 -3.65 -4.95 -11.65
CA ARG A 90 -4.78 -4.90 -10.71
C ARG A 90 -4.36 -5.21 -9.27
N LYS A 91 -3.51 -6.23 -9.08
CA LYS A 91 -2.96 -6.56 -7.75
C LYS A 91 -2.13 -5.43 -7.17
N ALA A 92 -1.21 -4.85 -7.96
CA ALA A 92 -0.39 -3.73 -7.53
C ALA A 92 -1.24 -2.49 -7.19
N ALA A 93 -2.24 -2.18 -8.02
CA ALA A 93 -3.17 -1.09 -7.74
C ALA A 93 -3.99 -1.31 -6.45
N ALA A 94 -4.41 -2.55 -6.18
CA ALA A 94 -5.10 -2.89 -4.93
C ALA A 94 -4.19 -2.72 -3.70
N GLN A 95 -2.92 -3.15 -3.79
CA GLN A 95 -1.92 -2.96 -2.72
C GLN A 95 -1.67 -1.46 -2.45
N GLU A 96 -1.46 -0.66 -3.49
CA GLU A 96 -1.28 0.80 -3.37
C GLU A 96 -2.52 1.48 -2.78
N SER A 97 -3.72 1.11 -3.25
CA SER A 97 -4.99 1.68 -2.76
C SER A 97 -5.25 1.33 -1.30
N PHE A 98 -4.95 0.09 -0.89
CA PHE A 98 -5.09 -0.35 0.49
C PHE A 98 -4.12 0.41 1.40
N GLY A 99 -2.85 0.55 1.01
CA GLY A 99 -1.85 1.25 1.82
C GLY A 99 -2.18 2.72 2.10
N ARG A 100 -2.85 3.41 1.16
CA ARG A 100 -3.35 4.79 1.37
C ARG A 100 -4.80 4.89 1.84
N SER A 101 -5.39 3.78 2.27
CA SER A 101 -6.77 3.78 2.76
C SER A 101 -6.87 4.30 4.19
N TRP A 102 -8.07 4.79 4.55
CA TRP A 102 -8.38 5.19 5.92
C TRP A 102 -8.20 4.04 6.93
N LYS A 103 -8.32 2.77 6.49
CA LYS A 103 -8.11 1.59 7.34
C LYS A 103 -6.66 1.50 7.80
N THR A 104 -5.72 1.75 6.89
CA THR A 104 -4.29 1.77 7.22
C THR A 104 -3.98 2.91 8.18
N GLN A 105 -4.54 4.10 7.94
CA GLN A 105 -4.42 5.22 8.88
C GLN A 105 -4.99 4.88 10.26
N ALA A 106 -6.19 4.28 10.33
CA ALA A 106 -6.81 3.89 11.59
C ALA A 106 -5.98 2.86 12.37
N ILE A 107 -5.43 1.84 11.69
CA ILE A 107 -4.55 0.86 12.31
C ILE A 107 -3.28 1.53 12.84
N ALA A 108 -2.65 2.39 12.04
CA ALA A 108 -1.48 3.13 12.46
C ALA A 108 -1.76 4.01 13.69
N THR A 109 -2.86 4.77 13.67
CA THR A 109 -3.32 5.58 14.80
C THR A 109 -3.55 4.73 16.04
N ALA A 110 -4.16 3.55 15.91
CA ALA A 110 -4.38 2.65 17.05
C ALA A 110 -3.07 2.16 17.67
N VAL A 111 -2.08 1.78 16.85
CA VAL A 111 -0.75 1.36 17.32
C VAL A 111 -0.03 2.52 18.02
N ASN A 112 -0.03 3.71 17.42
CA ASN A 112 0.62 4.89 17.99
C ASN A 112 -0.07 5.35 19.29
N LEU A 113 -1.41 5.26 19.34
CA LEU A 113 -2.17 5.58 20.54
C LEU A 113 -1.84 4.59 21.66
N ALA A 114 -1.76 3.30 21.36
CA ALA A 114 -1.35 2.30 22.34
C ALA A 114 0.06 2.57 22.88
N ALA A 115 1.00 2.98 22.03
CA ALA A 115 2.34 3.38 22.46
C ALA A 115 2.31 4.60 23.41
N GLY A 116 1.57 5.66 23.06
CA GLY A 116 1.42 6.84 23.92
C GLY A 116 0.72 6.54 25.24
N LEU A 117 -0.34 5.72 25.23
CA LEU A 117 -1.03 5.25 26.42
C LEU A 117 -0.13 4.38 27.31
N THR A 118 0.76 3.57 26.72
CA THR A 118 1.74 2.80 27.48
C THR A 118 2.68 3.72 28.24
N ILE A 119 3.19 4.78 27.59
CA ILE A 119 4.03 5.78 28.27
C ILE A 119 3.28 6.46 29.41
N TRP A 120 2.04 6.91 29.17
CA TRP A 120 1.27 7.64 30.19
C TRP A 120 0.80 6.74 31.34
N LEU A 121 0.12 5.63 31.05
CA LEU A 121 -0.62 4.85 32.03
C LEU A 121 0.19 3.69 32.61
N HIS A 122 1.04 3.03 31.81
CA HIS A 122 1.81 1.88 32.28
C HIS A 122 3.12 2.28 32.97
N TYR A 123 3.74 3.37 32.52
CA TYR A 123 4.96 3.90 33.13
C TYR A 123 4.73 5.10 34.05
N ASP A 124 3.47 5.45 34.33
CA ASP A 124 3.09 6.57 35.21
C ASP A 124 3.76 7.91 34.84
N ARG A 125 4.02 8.13 33.54
CA ARG A 125 4.65 9.37 33.06
C ARG A 125 3.61 10.45 32.82
N PRO A 126 3.99 11.74 32.85
CA PRO A 126 3.07 12.83 32.56
C PRO A 126 2.39 12.65 31.19
N ALA A 127 1.09 12.95 31.10
CA ALA A 127 0.30 12.77 29.87
C ALA A 127 0.93 13.44 28.64
N ARG A 128 1.64 14.56 28.81
CA ARG A 128 2.41 15.22 27.74
C ARG A 128 3.44 14.29 27.10
N ASP A 129 4.10 13.42 27.87
CA ASP A 129 5.16 12.54 27.37
C ASP A 129 4.53 11.44 26.51
N GLY A 130 3.39 10.89 26.93
CA GLY A 130 2.60 9.95 26.11
C GLY A 130 2.05 10.59 24.84
N LEU A 131 1.60 11.85 24.93
CA LEU A 131 1.13 12.61 23.76
C LEU A 131 2.26 12.87 22.76
N VAL A 132 3.47 13.18 23.23
CA VAL A 132 4.67 13.33 22.39
C VAL A 132 5.00 12.02 21.68
N ALA A 133 4.99 10.89 22.40
CA ALA A 133 5.24 9.58 21.80
C ALA A 133 4.19 9.23 20.71
N PHE A 134 2.91 9.47 21.00
CA PHE A 134 1.83 9.33 20.02
C PHE A 134 2.05 10.21 18.79
N ALA A 135 2.34 11.50 18.98
CA ALA A 135 2.50 12.45 17.90
C ALA A 135 3.69 12.13 16.98
N ILE A 136 4.82 11.71 17.55
CA ILE A 136 5.98 11.27 16.78
C ILE A 136 5.65 10.02 15.97
N GLY A 137 5.04 9.01 16.61
CA GLY A 137 4.62 7.79 15.93
C GLY A 137 3.64 8.09 14.78
N GLN A 138 2.65 8.94 15.03
CA GLN A 138 1.67 9.34 14.02
C GLN A 138 2.33 10.07 12.85
N ALA A 139 3.25 11.01 13.12
CA ALA A 139 3.98 11.72 12.07
C ALA A 139 4.79 10.76 11.17
N ILE A 140 5.44 9.75 11.76
CA ILE A 140 6.19 8.73 11.01
C ILE A 140 5.22 7.87 10.16
N SER A 141 4.12 7.39 10.74
CA SER A 141 3.12 6.59 10.03
C SER A 141 2.48 7.36 8.87
N GLU A 142 2.09 8.61 9.09
CA GLU A 142 1.53 9.44 8.02
C GLU A 142 2.58 9.73 6.95
N ALA A 143 3.84 10.02 7.32
CA ALA A 143 4.91 10.19 6.35
C ALA A 143 5.10 8.93 5.48
N GLN A 144 5.02 7.75 6.07
CA GLN A 144 5.05 6.48 5.34
C GLN A 144 3.88 6.36 4.37
N ILE A 145 2.64 6.51 4.86
CA ILE A 145 1.42 6.37 4.07
C ILE A 145 1.36 7.40 2.94
N PHE A 146 1.69 8.67 3.22
CA PHE A 146 1.63 9.74 2.23
C PHE A 146 2.75 9.66 1.18
N SER A 147 3.92 9.13 1.55
CA SER A 147 5.03 8.92 0.61
C SER A 147 4.85 7.68 -0.27
N GLN A 148 3.87 6.82 0.01
CA GLN A 148 3.63 5.60 -0.77
C GLN A 148 3.33 5.93 -2.24
N PRO A 149 4.04 5.30 -3.20
CA PRO A 149 3.76 5.44 -4.62
C PRO A 149 2.33 5.01 -4.99
N MET A 150 1.70 5.74 -5.91
CA MET A 150 0.33 5.48 -6.41
C MET A 150 0.30 5.28 -7.93
N ARG A 151 1.39 4.72 -8.49
CA ARG A 151 1.55 4.67 -9.94
C ARG A 151 0.77 3.51 -10.54
N ALA A 152 0.70 2.36 -9.89
CA ALA A 152 -0.12 1.24 -10.38
C ALA A 152 -1.62 1.60 -10.40
N VAL A 153 -2.12 2.34 -9.41
CA VAL A 153 -3.50 2.85 -9.40
C VAL A 153 -3.76 3.79 -10.59
N ARG A 154 -2.84 4.72 -10.86
CA ARG A 154 -2.97 5.63 -12.00
C ARG A 154 -2.88 4.90 -13.33
N ASP A 155 -1.90 4.00 -13.46
CA ASP A 155 -1.67 3.23 -14.67
C ASP A 155 -2.86 2.29 -14.95
N LEU A 156 -3.49 1.70 -13.93
CA LEU A 156 -4.72 0.91 -14.06
C LEU A 156 -5.90 1.78 -14.50
N ARG A 157 -6.10 2.93 -13.86
CA ARG A 157 -7.18 3.86 -14.24
C ARG A 157 -7.04 4.33 -15.68
N GLU A 158 -5.82 4.64 -16.12
CA GLU A 158 -5.54 5.02 -17.49
C GLU A 158 -5.78 3.86 -18.47
N TYR A 159 -5.41 2.63 -18.08
CA TYR A 159 -5.69 1.42 -18.87
C TYR A 159 -7.20 1.19 -19.06
N GLU A 160 -7.99 1.33 -17.99
CA GLU A 160 -9.45 1.14 -18.02
C GLU A 160 -10.20 2.24 -18.78
N GLN A 161 -9.68 3.48 -18.75
CA GLN A 161 -10.26 4.62 -19.47
C GLN A 161 -9.97 4.61 -20.97
N ARG A 162 -8.93 3.89 -21.42
CA ARG A 162 -8.64 3.66 -22.83
C ARG A 162 -9.51 2.50 -23.32
N SER A 163 -10.79 2.82 -23.56
CA SER A 163 -11.93 1.91 -23.77
C SER A 163 -11.85 0.88 -24.91
N ASP A 164 -10.71 0.69 -25.59
CA ASP A 164 -10.53 -0.35 -26.62
C ASP A 164 -9.96 -1.67 -26.07
N PHE A 165 -9.51 -1.71 -24.80
CA PHE A 165 -8.90 -2.92 -24.19
C PHE A 165 -9.68 -3.48 -22.99
N GLY A 166 -10.73 -2.79 -22.53
CA GLY A 166 -11.43 -3.09 -21.27
C GLY A 166 -12.37 -4.29 -21.25
N ALA A 167 -12.55 -5.03 -22.36
CA ALA A 167 -13.61 -6.04 -22.49
C ALA A 167 -13.16 -7.38 -23.07
N VAL A 168 -11.96 -7.89 -22.71
CA VAL A 168 -11.58 -9.28 -23.05
C VAL A 168 -11.94 -10.28 -21.92
N GLY A 169 -12.50 -9.80 -20.79
CA GLY A 169 -12.64 -10.60 -19.56
C GLY A 169 -14.04 -10.78 -18.97
N MET A 170 -15.10 -10.22 -19.56
CA MET A 170 -16.48 -10.54 -19.15
C MET A 170 -17.23 -10.97 -20.40
N ALA A 171 -17.59 -12.25 -20.45
CA ALA A 171 -18.66 -12.73 -21.29
C ALA A 171 -19.87 -11.84 -21.01
N ALA A 172 -20.13 -10.89 -21.90
CA ALA A 172 -21.40 -10.22 -21.96
C ALA A 172 -22.43 -11.32 -22.19
N ASP A 173 -23.31 -11.49 -21.21
CA ASP A 173 -24.56 -12.23 -21.35
C ASP A 173 -25.18 -11.90 -22.72
N PRO A 174 -25.49 -12.87 -23.60
CA PRO A 174 -26.09 -12.59 -24.90
C PRO A 174 -27.51 -12.02 -24.81
N GLY A 175 -28.07 -11.84 -23.62
CA GLY A 175 -29.44 -11.38 -23.42
C GLY A 175 -29.60 -9.86 -23.51
N ARG A 176 -30.03 -9.35 -24.67
CA ARG A 176 -30.68 -8.03 -24.90
C ARG A 176 -29.96 -6.82 -24.30
N THR A 177 -29.15 -6.17 -25.12
CA THR A 177 -28.64 -4.82 -24.82
C THR A 177 -29.55 -3.76 -25.45
N TRP A 178 -30.11 -2.90 -24.60
CA TRP A 178 -30.78 -1.67 -25.00
C TRP A 178 -29.75 -0.55 -25.08
N TYR A 179 -29.80 0.26 -26.13
CA TYR A 179 -28.96 1.44 -26.26
C TYR A 179 -29.80 2.68 -26.57
N VAL A 180 -29.32 3.83 -26.08
CA VAL A 180 -29.87 5.13 -26.38
C VAL A 180 -28.76 5.99 -26.98
N GLY A 181 -28.99 6.51 -28.19
CA GLY A 181 -28.08 7.41 -28.89
C GLY A 181 -28.70 8.78 -29.08
N VAL A 182 -27.90 9.85 -28.98
CA VAL A 182 -28.33 11.21 -29.28
C VAL A 182 -27.93 11.55 -30.71
N THR A 183 -28.86 12.09 -31.50
CA THR A 183 -28.62 12.59 -32.85
C THR A 183 -29.02 14.07 -32.93
N PRO A 184 -28.55 14.82 -33.94
CA PRO A 184 -28.89 16.24 -34.09
C PRO A 184 -30.39 16.56 -34.23
N GLY A 185 -31.27 15.55 -34.30
CA GLY A 185 -32.73 15.68 -34.32
C GLY A 185 -33.49 15.01 -33.16
N GLY A 186 -32.80 14.48 -32.13
CA GLY A 186 -33.43 13.84 -30.97
C GLY A 186 -32.71 12.60 -30.46
N PHE A 187 -33.39 11.76 -29.70
CA PHE A 187 -32.85 10.52 -29.15
C PHE A 187 -33.37 9.29 -29.92
N VAL A 188 -32.50 8.31 -30.15
CA VAL A 188 -32.84 7.00 -30.72
C VAL A 188 -32.69 5.97 -29.62
N VAL A 189 -33.71 5.15 -29.40
CA VAL A 189 -33.66 3.98 -28.53
C VAL A 189 -33.76 2.72 -29.38
N GLY A 190 -32.82 1.79 -29.23
CA GLY A 190 -32.80 0.53 -29.97
C GLY A 190 -32.51 -0.65 -29.05
N CYS A 191 -32.99 -1.84 -29.43
CA CYS A 191 -32.56 -3.09 -28.82
C CYS A 191 -31.89 -3.97 -29.88
N ARG A 192 -30.81 -4.66 -29.47
CA ARG A 192 -30.13 -5.66 -30.28
C ARG A 192 -30.48 -7.05 -29.72
N PHE A 193 -31.01 -7.90 -30.59
CA PHE A 193 -31.26 -9.32 -30.33
C PHE A 193 -30.06 -10.15 -30.78
#